data_AF-Q1ZQ50-F1
#
_entry.id   AF-Q1ZQ50-F1
#
_cell.length_a   1.000
_cell.length_b   1.000
_cell.length_c   1.000
_cell.angle_alpha   90.00
_cell.angle_beta   90.00
_cell.angle_gamma   90.00
#
_symmetry.space_group_name_H-M   'P 1'
#
loop_
_entity.id
_entity.type
_entity.pdbx_description
1 polymer ?
#
loop_
_entity_poly.entity_id
_entity_poly.type
_entity_poly.pdbx_seq_one_letter_code
_entity_poly.pdbx_strand_id
1 'polypeptide(L)'
;MTLNEIAKLAGVSRTTASYIINGKAEQYRISEKTQQKVLEVVNAHNYRPNHAASSLRAGSSQSLGLIIPDLENTSYAKIAKLLELNARTAGYQVIISCSDDDPVTEVDVANLLLSRKLDALIVASALPADNEFYKTVQAKGTPVIAIDRALDDEYFASVISEDLEGAYALTNALLDQPISSIGLIGAVADLGVSIEREQGFQAAINNKLKTVNVSLAYGEQFSQQQGALIAQQWIDANCFPEAILATSYTLFEGVLDCLLKHPEVMERTYLATFGDNRLLDFLPNKIQSLPQQFDLIADHALRLALSAIQGDYQQGVEVVPRKVIRR
;
A
#
# COMPACT_ATOMS: atom_id res chain seq x y z
N MET A 1 -12.61 22.92 30.58
CA MET A 1 -13.98 22.62 30.15
C MET A 1 -14.13 21.12 29.95
N THR A 2 -14.99 20.47 30.74
CA THR A 2 -15.28 19.03 30.66
C THR A 2 -16.73 18.79 30.21
N LEU A 3 -17.03 17.57 29.76
CA LEU A 3 -18.41 17.20 29.37
C LEU A 3 -19.41 17.42 30.52
N ASN A 4 -18.99 17.19 31.77
CA ASN A 4 -19.82 17.42 32.95
C ASN A 4 -20.13 18.91 33.15
N GLU A 5 -19.16 19.78 32.93
CA GLU A 5 -19.35 21.23 33.03
C GLU A 5 -20.30 21.75 31.95
N ILE A 6 -20.17 21.26 30.72
CA ILE A 6 -21.08 21.59 29.61
C ILE A 6 -22.51 21.13 29.91
N ALA A 7 -22.68 19.88 30.38
CA ALA A 7 -24.00 19.35 30.75
C ALA A 7 -24.65 20.19 31.85
N LYS A 8 -23.88 20.60 32.85
CA LYS A 8 -24.35 21.45 33.96
C LYS A 8 -24.75 22.85 33.48
N LEU A 9 -23.95 23.48 32.63
CA LEU A 9 -24.24 24.80 32.06
C LEU A 9 -25.47 24.78 31.14
N ALA A 10 -25.63 23.72 30.35
CA ALA A 10 -26.80 23.54 29.50
C ALA A 10 -28.04 23.04 30.27
N GLY A 11 -27.90 22.63 31.53
CA GLY A 11 -28.99 22.13 32.36
C GLY A 11 -29.57 20.79 31.88
N VAL A 12 -28.71 19.90 31.38
CA VAL A 12 -29.08 18.55 30.90
C VAL A 12 -28.23 17.48 31.59
N SER A 13 -28.61 16.21 31.44
CA SER A 13 -27.77 15.11 31.92
C SER A 13 -26.47 15.01 31.10
N ARG A 14 -25.40 14.47 31.70
CA ARG A 14 -24.13 14.17 31.00
C ARG A 14 -24.36 13.33 29.73
N THR A 15 -25.26 12.35 29.82
CA THR A 15 -25.61 11.45 28.72
C THR A 15 -26.31 12.20 27.57
N THR A 16 -27.26 13.08 27.90
CA THR A 16 -27.96 13.93 26.92
C THR A 16 -26.98 14.86 26.21
N ALA A 17 -26.08 15.53 26.95
CA ALA A 17 -25.04 16.37 26.36
C ALA A 17 -24.13 15.54 25.42
N SER A 18 -23.75 14.33 25.84
CA SER A 18 -22.94 13.41 25.02
C SER A 18 -23.62 13.03 23.71
N TYR A 19 -24.92 12.71 23.73
CA TYR A 19 -25.65 12.35 22.49
C TYR A 19 -25.75 13.52 21.52
N ILE A 20 -25.97 14.74 22.02
CA ILE A 20 -26.02 15.94 21.18
C ILE A 20 -24.65 16.23 20.56
N ILE A 21 -23.60 16.25 21.38
CA ILE A 21 -22.23 16.56 20.94
C ILE A 21 -21.71 15.53 19.93
N ASN A 22 -22.11 14.26 20.06
CA ASN A 22 -21.71 13.19 19.13
C ASN A 22 -22.71 12.97 17.98
N GLY A 23 -23.63 13.90 17.72
CA GLY A 23 -24.55 13.82 16.57
C GLY A 23 -25.63 12.73 16.66
N LYS A 24 -25.86 12.15 17.84
CA LYS A 24 -26.87 11.09 18.07
C LYS A 24 -28.21 11.63 18.58
N ALA A 25 -28.43 12.94 18.53
CA ALA A 25 -29.59 13.57 19.17
C ALA A 25 -30.94 13.09 18.60
N GLU A 26 -31.03 12.92 17.29
CA GLU A 26 -32.24 12.43 16.61
C GLU A 26 -32.56 10.98 16.98
N GLN A 27 -31.53 10.12 17.04
CA GLN A 27 -31.67 8.71 17.42
C GLN A 27 -32.33 8.55 18.79
N TYR A 28 -31.99 9.44 19.73
CA TYR A 28 -32.55 9.43 21.09
C TYR A 28 -33.72 10.39 21.27
N ARG A 29 -34.31 10.90 20.17
CA ARG A 29 -35.49 11.78 20.15
C ARG A 29 -35.34 13.02 21.05
N ILE A 30 -34.15 13.60 21.08
CA ILE A 30 -33.87 14.80 21.86
C ILE A 30 -34.44 16.02 21.12
N SER A 31 -35.27 16.82 21.80
CA SER A 31 -35.91 17.98 21.19
C SER A 31 -34.90 18.99 20.64
N GLU A 32 -35.19 19.60 19.48
CA GLU A 32 -34.33 20.61 18.86
C GLU A 32 -33.94 21.74 19.82
N LYS A 33 -34.89 22.20 20.62
CA LYS A 33 -34.66 23.21 21.67
C LYS A 33 -33.55 22.80 22.65
N THR A 34 -33.52 21.53 23.05
CA THR A 34 -32.47 21.00 23.93
C THR A 34 -31.14 20.84 23.20
N GLN A 35 -31.17 20.43 21.92
CA GLN A 35 -29.97 20.33 21.10
C GLN A 35 -29.28 21.70 20.96
N GLN A 36 -30.07 22.72 20.60
CA GLN A 36 -29.59 24.09 20.38
C GLN A 36 -29.00 24.69 21.65
N LYS A 37 -29.66 24.51 22.80
CA LYS A 37 -29.14 24.95 24.11
C LYS A 37 -27.77 24.35 24.45
N VAL A 38 -27.57 23.06 24.16
CA VAL A 38 -26.28 22.40 24.41
C VAL A 38 -25.21 22.91 23.42
N LEU A 39 -25.55 23.05 22.14
CA LEU A 39 -24.62 23.52 21.11
C LEU A 39 -24.18 24.98 21.35
N GLU A 40 -25.07 25.85 21.85
CA GLU A 40 -24.73 27.22 22.25
C GLU A 40 -23.66 27.23 23.35
N VAL A 41 -23.83 26.42 24.39
CA VAL A 41 -22.86 26.29 25.48
C VAL A 41 -21.54 25.71 24.97
N VAL A 42 -21.57 24.71 24.09
CA VAL A 42 -20.36 24.14 23.47
C VAL A 42 -19.59 25.21 22.69
N ASN A 43 -20.28 25.99 21.87
CA ASN A 43 -19.69 27.04 21.05
C ASN A 43 -19.14 28.20 21.88
N ALA A 44 -19.91 28.70 22.85
CA ALA A 44 -19.51 29.81 23.73
C ALA A 44 -18.23 29.49 24.54
N HIS A 45 -17.99 28.21 24.79
CA HIS A 45 -16.90 27.72 25.60
C HIS A 45 -15.80 27.02 24.81
N ASN A 46 -15.89 27.03 23.47
CA ASN A 46 -14.98 26.34 22.54
C ASN A 46 -14.67 24.90 23.00
N TYR A 47 -15.69 24.20 23.51
CA TYR A 47 -15.52 22.84 24.01
C TYR A 47 -15.30 21.89 22.83
N ARG A 48 -14.19 21.16 22.88
CA ARG A 48 -13.91 20.06 21.95
C ARG A 48 -13.94 18.73 22.70
N PRO A 49 -14.63 17.70 22.20
CA PRO A 49 -14.58 16.37 22.78
C PRO A 49 -13.13 15.90 22.86
N ASN A 50 -12.71 15.42 24.03
CA ASN A 50 -11.41 14.77 24.14
C ASN A 50 -11.55 13.34 23.60
N HIS A 51 -11.05 13.12 22.39
CA HIS A 51 -11.07 11.82 21.71
C HIS A 51 -10.45 10.73 22.59
N ALA A 52 -9.27 10.94 23.20
CA ALA A 52 -8.64 9.96 24.07
C ALA A 52 -9.53 9.51 25.23
N ALA A 53 -10.25 10.45 25.86
CA ALA A 53 -11.19 10.15 26.94
C ALA A 53 -12.50 9.50 26.45
N SER A 54 -12.87 9.71 25.18
CA SER A 54 -14.00 9.04 24.53
C SER A 54 -13.64 7.61 24.15
N SER A 55 -12.46 7.42 23.55
CA SER A 55 -11.91 6.13 23.13
C SER A 55 -11.69 5.19 24.30
N LEU A 56 -11.17 5.70 25.43
CA LEU A 56 -11.05 4.92 26.67
C LEU A 56 -12.39 4.39 27.19
N ARG A 57 -13.50 5.12 26.97
CA ARG A 57 -14.84 4.66 27.37
C ARG A 57 -15.48 3.73 26.34
N ALA A 58 -15.19 3.95 25.06
CA ALA A 58 -15.72 3.16 23.96
C ALA A 58 -14.95 1.84 23.75
N GLY A 59 -13.74 1.72 24.29
CA GLY A 59 -12.85 0.58 24.05
C GLY A 59 -12.20 0.58 22.67
N SER A 60 -12.35 1.66 21.89
CA SER A 60 -11.86 1.81 20.52
C SER A 60 -11.31 3.22 20.31
N SER A 61 -10.15 3.31 19.68
CA SER A 61 -9.49 4.56 19.28
C SER A 61 -10.09 5.17 18.02
N GLN A 62 -10.89 4.40 17.26
CA GLN A 62 -11.32 4.72 15.90
C GLN A 62 -10.14 5.11 15.03
N SER A 63 -9.01 4.44 15.22
CA SER A 63 -7.75 4.75 14.54
C SER A 63 -7.12 3.47 13.99
N LEU A 64 -6.65 3.54 12.75
CA LEU A 64 -5.91 2.51 12.05
C LEU A 64 -4.47 2.98 11.86
N GLY A 65 -3.51 2.07 11.99
CA GLY A 65 -2.13 2.31 11.58
C GLY A 65 -1.92 1.83 10.14
N LEU A 66 -1.16 2.59 9.35
CA LEU A 66 -0.63 2.14 8.07
C LEU A 66 0.88 2.29 8.08
N ILE A 67 1.61 1.20 7.88
CA ILE A 67 3.06 1.21 7.66
C ILE A 67 3.34 0.80 6.22
N ILE A 68 4.06 1.64 5.50
CA ILE A 68 4.47 1.41 4.11
C ILE A 68 5.97 1.64 3.96
N PRO A 69 6.63 1.02 2.98
CA PRO A 69 8.06 1.22 2.75
C PRO A 69 8.41 2.67 2.45
N ASP A 70 7.72 3.30 1.50
CA ASP A 70 8.07 4.61 0.99
C ASP A 70 6.84 5.38 0.51
N LEU A 71 6.73 6.66 0.90
CA LEU A 71 5.67 7.58 0.49
C LEU A 71 5.93 8.25 -0.87
N GLU A 72 7.18 8.28 -1.34
CA GLU A 72 7.53 8.77 -2.67
C GLU A 72 7.14 7.76 -3.76
N ASN A 73 7.10 6.47 -3.41
CA ASN A 73 6.55 5.44 -4.27
C ASN A 73 5.05 5.66 -4.51
N THR A 74 4.71 5.99 -5.76
CA THR A 74 3.34 6.32 -6.16
C THR A 74 2.31 5.21 -5.95
N SER A 75 2.71 3.94 -5.93
CA SER A 75 1.81 2.82 -5.62
C SER A 75 1.33 2.89 -4.17
N TYR A 76 2.26 2.99 -3.21
CA TYR A 76 1.91 3.11 -1.79
C TYR A 76 1.17 4.42 -1.49
N ALA A 77 1.57 5.53 -2.11
CA ALA A 77 0.87 6.81 -1.95
C ALA A 77 -0.60 6.74 -2.40
N LYS A 78 -0.89 6.03 -3.51
CA LYS A 78 -2.26 5.82 -4.00
C LYS A 78 -3.07 4.94 -3.06
N ILE A 79 -2.51 3.82 -2.60
CA ILE A 79 -3.17 2.93 -1.62
C ILE A 79 -3.46 3.69 -0.33
N ALA A 80 -2.48 4.41 0.22
CA ALA A 80 -2.62 5.17 1.45
C ALA A 80 -3.73 6.24 1.35
N LYS A 81 -3.79 6.97 0.22
CA LYS A 81 -4.84 7.95 -0.04
C LYS A 81 -6.24 7.32 -0.09
N LEU A 82 -6.39 6.20 -0.80
CA LEU A 82 -7.68 5.53 -0.95
C LEU A 82 -8.12 4.90 0.38
N LEU A 83 -7.19 4.28 1.10
CA LEU A 83 -7.43 3.71 2.42
C LEU A 83 -7.84 4.80 3.42
N GLU A 84 -7.15 5.95 3.43
CA GLU A 84 -7.53 7.11 4.26
C GLU A 84 -8.95 7.57 3.96
N LEU A 85 -9.28 7.76 2.68
CA LEU A 85 -10.59 8.24 2.26
C LEU A 85 -11.71 7.28 2.68
N ASN A 86 -11.50 5.98 2.46
CA ASN A 86 -12.47 4.94 2.78
C ASN A 86 -12.62 4.79 4.30
N ALA A 87 -11.50 4.78 5.04
CA ALA A 87 -11.51 4.70 6.50
C ALA A 87 -12.20 5.92 7.13
N ARG A 88 -11.92 7.14 6.62
CA ARG A 88 -12.57 8.37 7.10
C ARG A 88 -14.07 8.35 6.86
N THR A 89 -14.52 7.82 5.72
CA THR A 89 -15.95 7.60 5.46
C THR A 89 -16.57 6.61 6.46
N ALA A 90 -15.81 5.59 6.86
CA ALA A 90 -16.20 4.63 7.89
C ALA A 90 -16.05 5.15 9.34
N GLY A 91 -15.61 6.40 9.54
CA GLY A 91 -15.44 7.01 10.86
C GLY A 91 -14.12 6.67 11.57
N TYR A 92 -13.12 6.21 10.83
CA TYR A 92 -11.78 5.90 11.32
C TYR A 92 -10.75 6.93 10.82
N GLN A 93 -9.76 7.25 11.65
CA GLN A 93 -8.56 7.98 11.24
C GLN A 93 -7.46 6.98 10.85
N VAL A 94 -6.70 7.27 9.79
CA VAL A 94 -5.48 6.50 9.45
C VAL A 94 -4.25 7.30 9.87
N ILE A 95 -3.34 6.66 10.61
CA ILE A 95 -2.01 7.20 10.93
C ILE A 95 -0.99 6.47 10.06
N ILE A 96 -0.37 7.19 9.13
CA ILE A 96 0.57 6.65 8.15
C ILE A 96 2.01 6.82 8.66
N SER A 97 2.86 5.83 8.49
CA SER A 97 4.30 5.86 8.81
C SER A 97 5.10 5.13 7.74
N CYS A 98 6.32 5.59 7.48
CA CYS A 98 7.24 4.93 6.57
C CYS A 98 8.20 4.03 7.34
N SER A 99 8.50 2.85 6.80
CA SER A 99 9.61 2.02 7.28
C SER A 99 10.92 2.27 6.55
N ASP A 100 10.92 3.02 5.45
CA ASP A 100 12.06 3.20 4.53
C ASP A 100 12.65 1.88 4.04
N ASP A 101 11.79 0.85 3.94
CA ASP A 101 12.16 -0.54 3.64
C ASP A 101 13.19 -1.15 4.62
N ASP A 102 13.34 -0.56 5.81
CA ASP A 102 14.28 -0.97 6.85
C ASP A 102 13.54 -1.73 7.98
N PRO A 103 13.89 -2.99 8.26
CA PRO A 103 13.26 -3.80 9.31
C PRO A 103 13.31 -3.19 10.71
N VAL A 104 14.38 -2.46 11.04
CA VAL A 104 14.54 -1.85 12.37
C VAL A 104 13.60 -0.67 12.53
N THR A 105 13.59 0.21 11.53
CA THR A 105 12.70 1.37 11.44
C THR A 105 11.24 0.93 11.45
N GLU A 106 10.89 -0.14 10.72
CA GLU A 106 9.55 -0.73 10.74
C GLU A 106 9.07 -1.10 12.16
N VAL A 107 9.90 -1.81 12.92
CA VAL A 107 9.58 -2.20 14.30
C VAL A 107 9.41 -0.97 15.20
N ASP A 108 10.27 0.03 15.04
CA ASP A 108 10.21 1.26 15.84
C ASP A 108 8.93 2.07 15.56
N VAL A 109 8.58 2.28 14.29
CA VAL A 109 7.34 3.00 13.93
C VAL A 109 6.10 2.19 14.30
N ALA A 110 6.14 0.86 14.17
CA ALA A 110 5.06 -0.02 14.62
C ALA A 110 4.85 0.10 16.14
N ASN A 111 5.90 0.05 16.95
CA ASN A 111 5.79 0.22 18.40
C ASN A 111 5.23 1.61 18.77
N LEU A 112 5.64 2.66 18.06
CA LEU A 112 5.10 4.00 18.27
C LEU A 112 3.60 4.07 17.94
N LEU A 113 3.18 3.44 16.84
CA LEU A 113 1.78 3.33 16.44
C LEU A 113 0.96 2.54 17.47
N LEU A 114 1.45 1.38 17.91
CA LEU A 114 0.82 0.54 18.93
C LEU A 114 0.66 1.25 20.28
N SER A 115 1.62 2.13 20.65
CA SER A 115 1.52 2.94 21.87
C SER A 115 0.29 3.88 21.88
N ARG A 116 -0.26 4.19 20.70
CA ARG A 116 -1.47 5.01 20.52
C ARG A 116 -2.78 4.22 20.63
N LYS A 117 -2.71 2.91 20.92
CA LYS A 117 -3.87 2.01 21.07
C LYS A 117 -4.75 1.95 19.81
N LEU A 118 -4.14 1.77 18.66
CA LEU A 118 -4.84 1.58 17.39
C LEU A 118 -5.77 0.37 17.44
N ASP A 119 -6.84 0.42 16.65
CA ASP A 119 -7.82 -0.66 16.56
C ASP A 119 -7.35 -1.77 15.61
N ALA A 120 -6.55 -1.44 14.60
CA ALA A 120 -5.85 -2.40 13.74
C ALA A 120 -4.59 -1.76 13.11
N LEU A 121 -3.68 -2.61 12.67
CA LEU A 121 -2.47 -2.23 11.94
C LEU A 121 -2.50 -2.83 10.53
N ILE A 122 -2.28 -2.00 9.52
CA ILE A 122 -2.12 -2.41 8.12
C ILE A 122 -0.67 -2.18 7.75
N VAL A 123 -0.02 -3.15 7.10
CA VAL A 123 1.43 -3.07 6.82
C VAL A 123 1.83 -3.70 5.49
N ALA A 124 2.71 -3.02 4.76
CA ALA A 124 3.55 -3.63 3.72
C ALA A 124 4.94 -3.85 4.32
N SER A 125 5.22 -5.08 4.77
CA SER A 125 6.35 -5.35 5.66
C SER A 125 7.69 -5.53 4.93
N ALA A 126 8.75 -5.02 5.52
CA ALA A 126 10.15 -5.29 5.19
C ALA A 126 10.76 -6.37 6.11
N LEU A 127 10.01 -6.89 7.09
CA LEU A 127 10.51 -7.92 7.99
C LEU A 127 10.72 -9.26 7.26
N PRO A 128 11.74 -10.03 7.66
CA PRO A 128 11.88 -11.42 7.22
C PRO A 128 10.62 -12.26 7.49
N ALA A 129 10.34 -13.24 6.63
CA ALA A 129 9.13 -14.06 6.73
C ALA A 129 9.02 -14.87 8.04
N ASP A 130 10.15 -15.22 8.66
CA ASP A 130 10.22 -15.94 9.94
C ASP A 130 10.18 -15.01 11.17
N ASN A 131 9.98 -13.71 10.98
CA ASN A 131 9.94 -12.74 12.07
C ASN A 131 8.62 -12.84 12.87
N GLU A 132 8.76 -12.97 14.19
CA GLU A 132 7.63 -13.17 15.11
C GLU A 132 6.99 -11.86 15.63
N PHE A 133 7.47 -10.68 15.19
CA PHE A 133 7.02 -9.38 15.70
C PHE A 133 5.52 -9.19 15.53
N TYR A 134 4.99 -9.33 14.31
CA TYR A 134 3.56 -9.15 14.09
C TYR A 134 2.71 -10.26 14.70
N LYS A 135 3.26 -11.47 14.89
CA LYS A 135 2.55 -12.56 15.59
C LYS A 135 2.37 -12.18 17.05
N THR A 136 3.40 -11.57 17.66
CA THR A 136 3.35 -11.00 19.01
C THR A 136 2.35 -9.85 19.11
N VAL A 137 2.27 -8.98 18.10
CA VAL A 137 1.30 -7.88 18.05
C VAL A 137 -0.14 -8.41 18.00
N GLN A 138 -0.40 -9.40 17.14
CA GLN A 138 -1.71 -10.02 17.01
C GLN A 138 -2.13 -10.78 18.27
N ALA A 139 -1.20 -11.53 18.89
CA ALA A 139 -1.44 -12.22 20.15
C ALA A 139 -1.77 -11.28 21.33
N LYS A 140 -1.33 -10.01 21.26
CA LYS A 140 -1.69 -8.95 22.23
C LYS A 140 -3.04 -8.31 21.94
N GLY A 141 -3.73 -8.74 20.88
CA GLY A 141 -5.09 -8.32 20.54
C GLY A 141 -5.19 -7.16 19.55
N THR A 142 -4.10 -6.76 18.87
CA THR A 142 -4.16 -5.80 17.76
C THR A 142 -4.14 -6.55 16.43
N PRO A 143 -5.23 -6.59 15.65
CA PRO A 143 -5.23 -7.19 14.33
C PRO A 143 -4.18 -6.58 13.41
N VAL A 144 -3.54 -7.44 12.62
CA VAL A 144 -2.52 -7.05 11.62
C VAL A 144 -2.97 -7.54 10.26
N ILE A 145 -3.06 -6.64 9.28
CA ILE A 145 -3.45 -6.93 7.90
C ILE A 145 -2.26 -6.57 7.01
N ALA A 146 -1.78 -7.52 6.22
CA ALA A 146 -0.70 -7.27 5.28
C ALA A 146 -1.26 -6.73 3.95
N ILE A 147 -0.54 -5.82 3.31
CA ILE A 147 -0.85 -5.33 1.96
C ILE A 147 0.40 -5.37 1.09
N ASP A 148 0.22 -5.66 -0.21
CA ASP A 148 1.28 -5.67 -1.25
C ASP A 148 2.38 -6.73 -1.06
N ARG A 149 2.81 -6.98 0.18
CA ARG A 149 3.77 -7.99 0.62
C ARG A 149 3.07 -8.90 1.63
N ALA A 150 2.88 -10.17 1.27
CA ALA A 150 2.20 -11.12 2.14
C ALA A 150 2.99 -11.40 3.41
N LEU A 151 2.27 -11.60 4.51
CA LEU A 151 2.78 -12.25 5.71
C LEU A 151 2.31 -13.73 5.72
N ASP A 152 2.84 -14.50 6.66
CA ASP A 152 2.48 -15.91 6.89
C ASP A 152 0.95 -16.12 6.97
N ASP A 153 0.40 -16.84 6.00
CA ASP A 153 -1.05 -16.97 5.78
C ASP A 153 -1.73 -17.90 6.80
N GLU A 154 -0.95 -18.61 7.61
CA GLU A 154 -1.43 -19.34 8.79
C GLU A 154 -1.86 -18.40 9.92
N TYR A 155 -1.42 -17.13 9.91
CA TYR A 155 -1.68 -16.16 10.99
C TYR A 155 -2.23 -14.83 10.48
N PHE A 156 -1.92 -14.44 9.25
CA PHE A 156 -2.22 -13.10 8.73
C PHE A 156 -3.23 -13.09 7.60
N ALA A 157 -4.07 -12.08 7.61
CA ALA A 157 -4.86 -11.68 6.45
C ALA A 157 -3.99 -10.80 5.56
N SER A 158 -3.84 -11.16 4.29
CA SER A 158 -3.01 -10.42 3.32
C SER A 158 -3.82 -10.02 2.10
N VAL A 159 -3.66 -8.79 1.61
CA VAL A 159 -4.18 -8.35 0.31
C VAL A 159 -3.01 -8.04 -0.60
N ILE A 160 -2.75 -8.91 -1.56
CA ILE A 160 -1.63 -8.77 -2.50
C ILE A 160 -2.14 -8.60 -3.92
N SER A 161 -1.24 -8.24 -4.84
CA SER A 161 -1.53 -8.23 -6.27
C SER A 161 -0.93 -9.45 -6.93
N GLU A 162 -1.59 -9.98 -7.95
CA GLU A 162 -1.07 -11.11 -8.73
C GLU A 162 0.24 -10.75 -9.44
N ASP A 163 1.34 -11.35 -9.02
CA ASP A 163 2.69 -11.01 -9.49
C ASP A 163 3.28 -12.07 -10.43
N LEU A 164 3.06 -13.35 -10.16
CA LEU A 164 3.55 -14.45 -11.00
C LEU A 164 2.85 -14.48 -12.37
N GLU A 165 1.52 -14.63 -12.39
CA GLU A 165 0.77 -14.67 -13.66
C GLU A 165 0.84 -13.31 -14.37
N GLY A 166 0.93 -12.23 -13.58
CA GLY A 166 1.16 -10.88 -14.08
C GLY A 166 2.47 -10.76 -14.86
N ALA A 167 3.59 -11.19 -14.27
CA ALA A 167 4.89 -11.18 -14.93
C ALA A 167 4.91 -12.09 -16.14
N TYR A 168 4.30 -13.26 -16.05
CA TYR A 168 4.15 -14.18 -17.18
C TYR A 168 3.42 -13.53 -18.36
N ALA A 169 2.29 -12.88 -18.11
CA ALA A 169 1.50 -12.20 -19.14
C ALA A 169 2.24 -11.00 -19.74
N LEU A 170 2.92 -10.20 -18.90
CA LEU A 170 3.67 -9.02 -19.33
C LEU A 170 4.90 -9.42 -20.17
N THR A 171 5.62 -10.46 -19.75
CA THR A 171 6.77 -11.00 -20.49
C THR A 171 6.34 -11.57 -21.84
N ASN A 172 5.20 -12.28 -21.90
CA ASN A 172 4.67 -12.76 -23.17
C ASN A 172 4.36 -11.63 -24.15
N ALA A 173 3.89 -10.47 -23.67
CA ALA A 173 3.67 -9.30 -24.52
C ALA A 173 4.98 -8.77 -25.15
N LEU A 174 6.12 -8.88 -24.45
CA LEU A 174 7.44 -8.59 -25.02
C LEU A 174 7.91 -9.68 -25.99
N LEU A 175 7.69 -10.95 -25.67
CA LEU A 175 8.10 -12.09 -26.51
C LEU A 175 7.28 -12.25 -27.80
N ASP A 176 6.19 -11.48 -27.97
CA ASP A 176 5.47 -11.32 -29.23
C ASP A 176 6.31 -10.57 -30.28
N GLN A 177 7.36 -9.86 -29.85
CA GLN A 177 8.29 -9.12 -30.71
C GLN A 177 9.43 -10.01 -31.23
N PRO A 178 10.10 -9.63 -32.34
CA PRO A 178 11.25 -10.35 -32.89
C PRO A 178 12.53 -10.01 -32.13
N ILE A 179 12.62 -10.44 -30.86
CA ILE A 179 13.79 -10.21 -30.00
C ILE A 179 14.63 -11.48 -29.83
N SER A 180 15.92 -11.28 -29.65
CA SER A 180 16.97 -12.26 -29.37
C SER A 180 17.58 -12.12 -27.97
N SER A 181 17.33 -11.00 -27.29
CA SER A 181 17.73 -10.77 -25.90
C SER A 181 16.63 -10.07 -25.09
N ILE A 182 16.51 -10.44 -23.81
CA ILE A 182 15.56 -9.85 -22.87
C ILE A 182 16.19 -9.69 -21.49
N GLY A 183 15.94 -8.56 -20.85
CA GLY A 183 16.41 -8.24 -19.50
C GLY A 183 15.29 -8.10 -18.50
N LEU A 184 15.52 -8.56 -17.27
CA LEU A 184 14.74 -8.24 -16.08
C LEU A 184 15.56 -7.28 -15.19
N ILE A 185 14.96 -6.14 -14.83
CA ILE A 185 15.50 -5.24 -13.82
C ILE A 185 14.61 -5.32 -12.59
N GLY A 186 15.14 -5.91 -11.53
CA GLY A 186 14.47 -6.05 -10.24
C GLY A 186 15.17 -5.31 -9.11
N ALA A 187 14.63 -5.45 -7.91
CA ALA A 187 15.28 -5.03 -6.66
C ALA A 187 14.93 -6.00 -5.54
N VAL A 188 15.80 -6.11 -4.54
CA VAL A 188 15.63 -6.98 -3.37
C VAL A 188 15.26 -8.41 -3.80
N ALA A 189 16.22 -9.13 -4.37
CA ALA A 189 15.98 -10.42 -5.04
C ALA A 189 15.26 -11.46 -4.17
N ASP A 190 15.51 -11.42 -2.85
CA ASP A 190 14.93 -12.36 -1.89
C ASP A 190 13.51 -11.98 -1.41
N LEU A 191 12.97 -10.83 -1.85
CA LEU A 191 11.61 -10.42 -1.50
C LEU A 191 10.59 -11.25 -2.28
N GLY A 192 9.52 -11.71 -1.61
CA GLY A 192 8.50 -12.59 -2.22
C GLY A 192 7.96 -12.07 -3.56
N VAL A 193 7.61 -10.78 -3.65
CA VAL A 193 7.15 -10.17 -4.91
C VAL A 193 8.20 -10.18 -6.02
N SER A 194 9.49 -10.07 -5.68
CA SER A 194 10.59 -10.14 -6.66
C SER A 194 10.76 -11.57 -7.18
N ILE A 195 10.69 -12.55 -6.28
CA ILE A 195 10.74 -13.97 -6.60
C ILE A 195 9.60 -14.35 -7.55
N GLU A 196 8.36 -14.01 -7.21
CA GLU A 196 7.19 -14.33 -8.05
C GLU A 196 7.27 -13.68 -9.44
N ARG A 197 7.68 -12.41 -9.50
CA ARG A 197 7.83 -11.70 -10.78
C ARG A 197 8.94 -12.32 -11.64
N GLU A 198 10.06 -12.73 -11.06
CA GLU A 198 11.11 -13.44 -11.79
C GLU A 198 10.62 -14.81 -12.29
N GLN A 199 9.91 -15.57 -11.45
CA GLN A 199 9.36 -16.88 -11.82
C GLN A 199 8.41 -16.76 -13.01
N GLY A 200 7.49 -15.79 -13.00
CA GLY A 200 6.59 -15.54 -14.12
C GLY A 200 7.34 -15.14 -15.39
N PHE A 201 8.37 -14.30 -15.26
CA PHE A 201 9.25 -13.91 -16.37
C PHE A 201 9.97 -15.12 -17.00
N GLN A 202 10.60 -15.97 -16.18
CA GLN A 202 11.29 -17.17 -16.64
C GLN A 202 10.33 -18.19 -17.25
N ALA A 203 9.15 -18.39 -16.65
CA ALA A 203 8.13 -19.30 -17.15
C ALA A 203 7.66 -18.92 -18.56
N ALA A 204 7.49 -17.62 -18.85
CA ALA A 204 7.09 -17.15 -20.18
C ALA A 204 8.16 -17.43 -21.25
N ILE A 205 9.44 -17.26 -20.89
CA ILE A 205 10.58 -17.52 -21.80
C ILE A 205 10.68 -19.01 -22.10
N ASN A 206 10.63 -19.86 -21.06
CA ASN A 206 10.74 -21.30 -21.20
C ASN A 206 9.61 -21.90 -22.06
N ASN A 207 8.42 -21.30 -22.05
CA ASN A 207 7.28 -21.77 -22.85
C ASN A 207 7.45 -21.50 -24.36
N LYS A 208 8.10 -20.41 -24.78
CA LYS A 208 8.12 -20.00 -26.20
C LYS A 208 9.10 -20.75 -27.10
N LEU A 209 9.87 -21.74 -26.63
CA LEU A 209 10.90 -22.49 -27.39
C LEU A 209 11.90 -21.61 -28.19
N LYS A 210 11.96 -20.30 -27.89
CA LYS A 210 12.87 -19.34 -28.53
C LYS A 210 14.17 -19.33 -27.73
N THR A 211 15.31 -19.47 -28.41
CA THR A 211 16.62 -19.19 -27.82
C THR A 211 16.75 -17.67 -27.66
N VAL A 212 16.35 -17.14 -26.50
CA VAL A 212 16.50 -15.72 -26.14
C VAL A 212 17.56 -15.63 -25.05
N ASN A 213 18.53 -14.73 -25.22
CA ASN A 213 19.53 -14.46 -24.19
C ASN A 213 18.88 -13.69 -23.04
N VAL A 214 19.04 -14.18 -21.81
CA VAL A 214 18.41 -13.59 -20.62
C VAL A 214 19.45 -12.89 -19.76
N SER A 215 19.18 -11.64 -19.39
CA SER A 215 19.96 -10.87 -18.43
C SER A 215 19.10 -10.54 -17.20
N LEU A 216 19.58 -10.86 -16.01
CA LEU A 216 18.91 -10.51 -14.75
C LEU A 216 19.81 -9.55 -13.98
N ALA A 217 19.24 -8.47 -13.46
CA ALA A 217 19.96 -7.53 -12.58
C ALA A 217 19.04 -7.03 -11.47
N TYR A 218 19.61 -6.91 -10.27
CA TYR A 218 18.89 -6.56 -9.06
C TYR A 218 19.56 -5.39 -8.33
N GLY A 219 18.77 -4.37 -8.03
CA GLY A 219 19.16 -3.33 -7.08
C GLY A 219 18.97 -3.76 -5.64
N GLU A 220 19.63 -3.08 -4.71
CA GLU A 220 19.48 -3.33 -3.27
C GLU A 220 18.15 -2.83 -2.71
N GLN A 221 17.45 -1.94 -3.44
CA GLN A 221 16.20 -1.31 -3.03
C GLN A 221 15.36 -0.91 -4.25
N PHE A 222 14.05 -0.77 -4.07
CA PHE A 222 13.15 -0.28 -5.12
C PHE A 222 13.26 1.23 -5.31
N SER A 223 14.35 1.70 -5.92
CA SER A 223 14.58 3.13 -6.16
C SER A 223 14.94 3.46 -7.61
N GLN A 224 14.64 4.69 -8.01
CA GLN A 224 14.99 5.25 -9.32
C GLN A 224 16.50 5.16 -9.57
N GLN A 225 17.30 5.43 -8.55
CA GLN A 225 18.76 5.39 -8.64
C GLN A 225 19.29 4.00 -9.01
N GLN A 226 18.70 2.95 -8.44
CA GLN A 226 19.09 1.56 -8.74
C GLN A 226 18.73 1.18 -10.18
N GLY A 227 17.53 1.56 -10.64
CA GLY A 227 17.10 1.34 -12.03
C GLY A 227 18.00 2.04 -13.05
N ALA A 228 18.37 3.30 -12.78
CA ALA A 228 19.30 4.07 -13.62
C ALA A 228 20.70 3.45 -13.63
N LEU A 229 21.22 3.05 -12.46
CA LEU A 229 22.55 2.44 -12.35
C LEU A 229 22.65 1.17 -13.20
N ILE A 230 21.68 0.26 -13.09
CA ILE A 230 21.65 -1.00 -13.85
C ILE A 230 21.55 -0.73 -15.35
N ALA A 231 20.65 0.17 -15.77
CA ALA A 231 20.51 0.53 -17.17
C ALA A 231 21.81 1.11 -17.75
N GLN A 232 22.46 2.02 -17.01
CA GLN A 232 23.72 2.62 -17.44
C GLN A 232 24.83 1.58 -17.55
N GLN A 233 24.95 0.66 -16.59
CA GLN A 233 25.93 -0.42 -16.63
C GLN A 233 25.79 -1.29 -17.89
N TRP A 234 24.56 -1.63 -18.28
CA TRP A 234 24.30 -2.37 -19.50
C TRP A 234 24.59 -1.59 -20.78
N ILE A 235 24.34 -0.27 -20.78
CA ILE A 235 24.70 0.62 -21.91
C ILE A 235 26.23 0.71 -22.04
N ASP A 236 26.94 0.99 -20.95
CA ASP A 236 28.39 1.17 -20.92
C ASP A 236 29.14 -0.12 -21.31
N ALA A 237 28.60 -1.27 -20.91
CA ALA A 237 29.11 -2.58 -21.30
C ALA A 237 28.68 -3.02 -22.72
N ASN A 238 27.91 -2.19 -23.44
CA ASN A 238 27.35 -2.47 -24.76
C ASN A 238 26.60 -3.82 -24.83
N CYS A 239 25.85 -4.14 -23.76
CA CYS A 239 25.10 -5.39 -23.60
C CYS A 239 23.62 -5.15 -23.26
N PHE A 240 23.11 -3.94 -23.49
CA PHE A 240 21.72 -3.59 -23.25
C PHE A 240 20.76 -4.47 -24.06
N PRO A 241 19.84 -5.23 -23.42
CA PRO A 241 18.91 -6.14 -24.11
C PRO A 241 17.92 -5.44 -25.03
N GLU A 242 17.43 -6.15 -26.04
CA GLU A 242 16.42 -5.66 -27.00
C GLU A 242 15.03 -5.50 -26.38
N ALA A 243 14.75 -6.18 -25.28
CA ALA A 243 13.56 -5.96 -24.47
C ALA A 243 13.89 -5.90 -22.98
N ILE A 244 13.24 -5.00 -22.25
CA ILE A 244 13.40 -4.86 -20.80
C ILE A 244 12.04 -4.96 -20.11
N LEU A 245 11.98 -5.75 -19.04
CA LEU A 245 10.92 -5.72 -18.05
C LEU A 245 11.49 -5.17 -16.73
N ALA A 246 10.97 -4.05 -16.26
CA ALA A 246 11.24 -3.55 -14.92
C ALA A 246 10.17 -4.03 -13.93
N THR A 247 10.58 -4.59 -12.78
CA THR A 247 9.63 -5.16 -11.79
C THR A 247 8.95 -4.11 -10.91
N SER A 248 9.25 -2.82 -11.08
CA SER A 248 8.47 -1.73 -10.51
C SER A 248 8.55 -0.48 -11.40
N TYR A 249 7.59 0.43 -11.23
CA TYR A 249 7.56 1.68 -11.96
C TYR A 249 8.72 2.59 -11.53
N THR A 250 9.04 2.62 -10.23
CA THR A 250 10.17 3.40 -9.69
C THR A 250 11.51 2.96 -10.26
N LEU A 251 11.75 1.65 -10.43
CA LEU A 251 12.94 1.17 -11.14
C LEU A 251 12.91 1.62 -12.61
N PHE A 252 11.74 1.53 -13.24
CA PHE A 252 11.56 1.92 -14.63
C PHE A 252 11.78 3.42 -14.88
N GLU A 253 11.44 4.29 -13.93
CA GLU A 253 11.76 5.72 -14.00
C GLU A 253 13.27 5.93 -14.12
N GLY A 254 14.07 5.17 -13.36
CA GLY A 254 15.52 5.20 -13.49
C GLY A 254 16.02 4.70 -14.84
N VAL A 255 15.40 3.63 -15.36
CA VAL A 255 15.70 3.14 -16.72
C VAL A 255 15.42 4.22 -17.76
N LEU A 256 14.29 4.94 -17.63
CA LEU A 256 13.94 6.05 -18.52
C LEU A 256 14.94 7.21 -18.43
N ASP A 257 15.42 7.57 -17.23
CA ASP A 257 16.44 8.62 -17.08
C ASP A 257 17.73 8.34 -17.86
N CYS A 258 18.09 7.06 -17.99
CA CYS A 258 19.20 6.62 -18.82
C CYS A 258 18.82 6.62 -20.31
N LEU A 259 17.71 5.96 -20.66
CA LEU A 259 17.30 5.82 -22.07
C LEU A 259 17.02 7.16 -22.75
N LEU A 260 16.49 8.16 -22.04
CA LEU A 260 16.25 9.50 -22.59
C LEU A 260 17.55 10.24 -22.96
N LYS A 261 18.70 9.85 -22.39
CA LYS A 261 20.04 10.36 -22.76
C LYS A 261 20.67 9.55 -23.90
N HIS A 262 20.10 8.39 -24.20
CA HIS A 262 20.56 7.41 -25.20
C HIS A 262 19.41 7.04 -26.16
N PRO A 263 18.89 8.01 -26.94
CA PRO A 263 17.72 7.80 -27.79
C PRO A 263 17.89 6.63 -28.77
N GLU A 264 19.11 6.37 -29.25
CA GLU A 264 19.43 5.24 -30.12
C GLU A 264 19.21 3.86 -29.46
N VAL A 265 19.39 3.78 -28.14
CA VAL A 265 19.09 2.57 -27.34
C VAL A 265 17.58 2.50 -27.08
N MET A 266 16.97 3.63 -26.73
CA MET A 266 15.53 3.70 -26.48
C MET A 266 14.72 3.26 -27.69
N GLU A 267 15.01 3.78 -28.89
CA GLU A 267 14.26 3.52 -30.13
C GLU A 267 14.23 2.04 -30.51
N ARG A 268 15.30 1.28 -30.23
CA ARG A 268 15.41 -0.15 -30.56
C ARG A 268 14.94 -1.09 -29.45
N THR A 269 14.54 -0.56 -28.29
CA THR A 269 14.19 -1.37 -27.11
C THR A 269 12.67 -1.49 -26.95
N TYR A 270 12.20 -2.72 -26.76
CA TYR A 270 10.84 -2.98 -26.29
C TYR A 270 10.77 -2.91 -24.77
N LEU A 271 9.90 -2.06 -24.23
CA LEU A 271 9.89 -1.73 -22.82
C LEU A 271 8.59 -2.20 -22.16
N ALA A 272 8.72 -2.80 -20.98
CA ALA A 272 7.61 -3.12 -20.11
C ALA A 272 7.92 -2.80 -18.64
N THR A 273 6.89 -2.48 -17.87
CA THR A 273 7.03 -2.19 -16.44
C THR A 273 5.84 -2.66 -15.61
N PHE A 274 6.12 -3.11 -14.39
CA PHE A 274 5.12 -3.21 -13.34
C PHE A 274 4.74 -1.82 -12.83
N GLY A 275 3.46 -1.61 -12.53
CA GLY A 275 2.94 -0.27 -12.26
C GLY A 275 2.62 0.47 -13.56
N ASP A 276 2.07 1.68 -13.43
CA ASP A 276 1.63 2.47 -14.57
C ASP A 276 1.60 3.95 -14.22
N ASN A 277 1.85 4.79 -15.23
CA ASN A 277 1.75 6.22 -15.14
C ASN A 277 1.30 6.81 -16.47
N ARG A 278 0.49 7.86 -16.42
CA ARG A 278 0.03 8.61 -17.59
C ARG A 278 1.19 9.12 -18.45
N LEU A 279 2.36 9.39 -17.86
CA LEU A 279 3.54 9.82 -18.61
C LEU A 279 3.96 8.82 -19.70
N LEU A 280 3.69 7.53 -19.51
CA LEU A 280 3.98 6.50 -20.51
C LEU A 280 3.23 6.71 -21.82
N ASP A 281 2.07 7.37 -21.80
CA ASP A 281 1.25 7.62 -22.99
C ASP A 281 1.84 8.70 -23.91
N PHE A 282 2.82 9.46 -23.42
CA PHE A 282 3.47 10.55 -24.16
C PHE A 282 4.87 10.20 -24.67
N LEU A 283 5.37 9.00 -24.35
CA LEU A 283 6.69 8.56 -24.80
C LEU A 283 6.63 8.06 -26.24
N PRO A 284 7.70 8.23 -27.03
CA PRO A 284 7.74 7.79 -28.43
C PRO A 284 7.64 6.27 -28.56
N ASN A 285 8.11 5.52 -27.56
CA ASN A 285 8.03 4.08 -27.50
C ASN A 285 6.75 3.63 -26.80
N LYS A 286 6.11 2.61 -27.37
CA LYS A 286 4.97 1.93 -26.77
C LYS A 286 5.41 1.06 -25.60
N ILE A 287 5.21 1.56 -24.39
CA ILE A 287 5.60 0.86 -23.16
C ILE A 287 4.42 0.05 -22.65
N GLN A 288 4.60 -1.27 -22.57
CA GLN A 288 3.60 -2.16 -21.98
C GLN A 288 3.64 -1.98 -20.46
N SER A 289 2.50 -1.94 -19.78
CA SER A 289 2.50 -1.74 -18.33
C SER A 289 1.53 -2.67 -17.61
N LEU A 290 1.75 -2.87 -16.32
CA LEU A 290 0.96 -3.78 -15.49
C LEU A 290 0.58 -3.10 -14.17
N PRO A 291 -0.45 -2.25 -14.18
CA PRO A 291 -0.91 -1.55 -12.97
C PRO A 291 -1.49 -2.48 -11.93
N GLN A 292 -1.49 -2.00 -10.67
CA GLN A 292 -2.31 -2.56 -9.59
C GLN A 292 -3.71 -1.94 -9.63
N GLN A 293 -4.68 -2.66 -9.07
CA GLN A 293 -6.02 -2.14 -8.84
C GLN A 293 -6.10 -1.55 -7.42
N PHE A 294 -5.56 -0.35 -7.26
CA PHE A 294 -5.40 0.30 -5.94
C PHE A 294 -6.71 0.44 -5.17
N ASP A 295 -7.83 0.70 -5.86
CA ASP A 295 -9.15 0.80 -5.23
C ASP A 295 -9.57 -0.51 -4.56
N LEU A 296 -9.36 -1.65 -5.24
CA LEU A 296 -9.66 -2.97 -4.69
C LEU A 296 -8.75 -3.32 -3.52
N ILE A 297 -7.45 -3.02 -3.64
CA ILE A 297 -6.49 -3.29 -2.55
C ILE A 297 -6.87 -2.52 -1.29
N ALA A 298 -7.15 -1.22 -1.43
CA ALA A 298 -7.53 -0.38 -0.31
C ALA A 298 -8.89 -0.79 0.30
N ASP A 299 -9.88 -1.12 -0.53
CA ASP A 299 -11.20 -1.57 -0.09
C ASP A 299 -11.12 -2.90 0.67
N HIS A 300 -10.41 -3.89 0.12
CA HIS A 300 -10.23 -5.19 0.74
C HIS A 300 -9.45 -5.10 2.05
N ALA A 301 -8.35 -4.32 2.07
CA ALA A 301 -7.57 -4.12 3.29
C ALA A 301 -8.39 -3.46 4.39
N LEU A 302 -9.19 -2.44 4.05
CA LEU A 302 -10.09 -1.81 5.01
C LEU A 302 -11.17 -2.77 5.50
N ARG A 303 -11.80 -3.53 4.59
CA ARG A 303 -12.82 -4.52 4.95
C ARG A 303 -12.26 -5.53 5.95
N LEU A 304 -11.10 -6.11 5.67
CA LEU A 304 -10.43 -7.07 6.56
C LEU A 304 -10.12 -6.43 7.93
N ALA A 305 -9.59 -5.20 7.94
CA ALA A 305 -9.33 -4.47 9.18
C ALA A 305 -10.60 -4.23 10.01
N LEU A 306 -11.70 -3.82 9.38
CA LEU A 306 -12.96 -3.55 10.07
C LEU A 306 -13.63 -4.84 10.58
N SER A 307 -13.62 -5.92 9.80
CA SER A 307 -14.10 -7.24 10.25
C SER A 307 -13.29 -7.74 11.44
N ALA A 308 -11.97 -7.60 11.38
CA ALA A 308 -11.07 -7.99 12.45
C ALA A 308 -11.35 -7.22 13.75
N ILE A 309 -11.59 -5.91 13.67
CA ILE A 309 -11.96 -5.07 14.83
C ILE A 309 -13.27 -5.54 15.47
N GLN A 310 -14.19 -6.12 14.69
CA GLN A 310 -15.45 -6.68 15.17
C GLN A 310 -15.31 -8.10 15.72
N GLY A 311 -14.11 -8.69 15.71
CA GLY A 311 -13.83 -10.04 16.19
C GLY A 311 -13.98 -11.14 15.13
N ASP A 312 -14.15 -10.78 13.85
CA ASP A 312 -14.20 -11.72 12.72
C ASP A 312 -12.89 -11.64 11.92
N TYR A 313 -11.82 -12.17 12.51
CA TYR A 313 -10.51 -12.22 11.88
C TYR A 313 -10.39 -13.46 10.99
N GLN A 314 -10.10 -13.25 9.70
CA GLN A 314 -9.94 -14.31 8.71
C GLN A 314 -8.52 -14.26 8.14
N GLN A 315 -7.72 -15.28 8.44
CA GLN A 315 -6.38 -15.45 7.88
C GLN A 315 -6.43 -15.94 6.43
N GLY A 316 -5.35 -15.73 5.68
CA GLY A 316 -5.24 -16.12 4.28
C GLY A 316 -4.85 -14.97 3.36
N VAL A 317 -4.69 -15.28 2.08
CA VAL A 317 -4.26 -14.34 1.05
C VAL A 317 -5.41 -14.05 0.08
N GLU A 318 -5.82 -12.78 0.01
CA GLU A 318 -6.67 -12.27 -1.05
C GLU A 318 -5.81 -11.70 -2.18
N VAL A 319 -5.85 -12.34 -3.35
CA VAL A 319 -5.08 -11.94 -4.52
C VAL A 319 -5.92 -11.05 -5.45
N VAL A 320 -5.47 -9.82 -5.65
CA VAL A 320 -6.08 -8.86 -6.57
C VAL A 320 -5.47 -9.04 -7.97
N PRO A 321 -6.27 -9.35 -9.01
CA PRO A 321 -5.72 -9.61 -10.32
C PRO A 321 -5.12 -8.35 -10.93
N ARG A 322 -4.11 -8.52 -11.78
CA ARG A 322 -3.55 -7.44 -12.61
C ARG A 322 -3.97 -7.62 -14.07
N LYS A 323 -3.97 -6.53 -14.84
CA LYS A 323 -4.26 -6.57 -16.27
C LYS A 323 -3.19 -5.80 -17.03
N VAL A 324 -2.57 -6.46 -18.00
CA VAL A 324 -1.60 -5.82 -18.90
C VAL A 324 -2.30 -4.72 -19.72
N ILE A 325 -1.73 -3.52 -19.69
CA ILE A 325 -2.05 -2.44 -20.61
C ILE A 325 -1.08 -2.54 -21.78
N ARG A 326 -1.61 -2.87 -22.97
CA ARG A 326 -0.84 -2.85 -24.21
C ARG A 326 -0.95 -1.49 -24.90
N ARG A 327 0.18 -0.83 -25.12
CA ARG A 327 0.30 0.42 -25.89
C ARG A 327 0.75 0.13 -27.31
#